data_AF-A0A1U9N6B2-F1
#
_entry.id   AF-A0A1U9N6B2-F1
#
_cell.length_a   1.000
_cell.length_b   1.000
_cell.length_c   1.000
_cell.angle_alpha   90.00
_cell.angle_beta   90.00
_cell.angle_gamma   90.00
#
_symmetry.space_group_name_H-M   'P 1'
#
loop_
_entity.id
_entity.type
_entity.pdbx_description
1 polymer ?
#
loop_
_entity_poly.entity_id
_entity_poly.type
_entity_poly.pdbx_seq_one_letter_code
_entity_poly.pdbx_strand_id
1 'polypeptide(L)'
;MVMNSFFVETVLSNRLGQPVSLSVCHLQFQGRDYVLVVAPTQHASSFVGKNAEPFAFQLRERFDLDARRFELIEVRESTDGTQMYRWRFEWVGNSPLSARSEEITSPVLRTVLLDVVEPAAPAAIA
;
A
#
# COMPACT_ATOMS: atom_id res chain seq x y z
N MET A 1 -14.37 8.24 -7.87
CA MET A 1 -13.50 7.48 -6.97
C MET A 1 -13.46 8.25 -5.66
N VAL A 2 -14.24 7.84 -4.66
CA VAL A 2 -14.22 8.46 -3.33
C VAL A 2 -13.15 7.72 -2.54
N MET A 3 -11.89 8.12 -2.68
CA MET A 3 -10.84 7.62 -1.80
C MET A 3 -11.00 8.29 -0.43
N ASN A 4 -11.02 7.45 0.60
CA ASN A 4 -11.29 7.78 1.99
C ASN A 4 -10.38 8.92 2.50
N SER A 5 -10.82 9.68 3.53
CA SER A 5 -10.04 10.79 4.12
C SER A 5 -8.71 10.35 4.78
N PHE A 6 -8.43 9.05 4.87
CA PHE A 6 -7.18 8.51 5.41
C PHE A 6 -6.05 8.40 4.37
N PHE A 7 -6.37 8.48 3.08
CA PHE A 7 -5.34 8.46 2.03
C PHE A 7 -4.84 9.88 1.80
N VAL A 8 -3.52 10.05 1.96
CA VAL A 8 -2.84 11.32 1.70
C VAL A 8 -2.07 11.18 0.40
N GLU A 9 -2.24 12.16 -0.50
CA GLU A 9 -1.42 12.24 -1.70
C GLU A 9 0.04 12.49 -1.30
N THR A 10 0.90 11.59 -1.75
CA THR A 10 2.26 11.48 -1.29
C THR A 10 3.16 11.36 -2.50
N VAL A 11 4.06 12.32 -2.66
CA VAL A 11 5.07 12.29 -3.73
C VAL A 11 6.25 11.43 -3.29
N LEU A 12 6.60 10.46 -4.13
CA LEU A 12 7.76 9.59 -3.99
C LEU A 12 8.64 9.70 -5.24
N SER A 13 9.91 9.34 -5.12
CA SER A 13 10.77 9.11 -6.26
C SER A 13 10.63 7.66 -6.74
N ASN A 14 10.41 7.48 -8.05
CA ASN A 14 10.44 6.17 -8.67
C ASN A 14 11.90 5.66 -8.80
N ARG A 15 12.11 4.45 -9.32
CA ARG A 15 13.43 3.85 -9.50
C ARG A 15 14.37 4.62 -10.44
N LEU A 16 13.83 5.54 -11.25
CA LEU A 16 14.58 6.43 -12.14
C LEU A 16 14.85 7.79 -11.48
N GLY A 17 14.47 7.98 -10.21
CA GLY A 17 14.58 9.24 -9.49
C GLY A 17 13.50 10.26 -9.83
N GLN A 18 12.50 9.91 -10.63
CA GLN A 18 11.46 10.85 -11.06
C GLN A 18 10.32 10.92 -10.01
N PRO A 19 9.77 12.12 -9.75
CA PRO A 19 8.67 12.27 -8.81
C PRO A 19 7.39 11.64 -9.36
N VAL A 20 6.68 10.91 -8.51
CA VAL A 20 5.39 10.27 -8.79
C VAL A 20 4.46 10.45 -7.60
N SER A 21 3.20 10.83 -7.87
CA SER A 21 2.17 10.91 -6.84
C SER A 21 1.52 9.55 -6.61
N LEU A 22 1.45 9.13 -5.36
CA LEU A 22 0.69 7.98 -4.89
C LEU A 22 -0.28 8.42 -3.81
N SER A 23 -1.44 7.76 -3.73
CA SER A 23 -2.27 7.89 -2.52
C SER A 23 -1.80 6.86 -1.52
N VAL A 24 -1.47 7.31 -0.31
CA VAL A 24 -0.85 6.48 0.72
C VAL A 24 -1.63 6.57 2.02
N CYS A 25 -1.80 5.44 2.70
CA CYS A 25 -2.38 5.36 4.03
C CYS A 25 -1.49 4.50 4.94
N HIS A 26 -1.37 4.86 6.21
CA HIS A 26 -0.65 4.07 7.23
C HIS A 26 -1.62 3.60 8.31
N LEU A 27 -1.48 2.34 8.68
CA LEU A 27 -2.33 1.60 9.59
C LEU A 27 -1.45 0.72 10.48
N GLN A 28 -1.75 0.66 11.78
CA GLN A 28 -1.12 -0.31 12.68
C GLN A 28 -2.10 -1.42 13.04
N PHE A 29 -1.72 -2.68 12.84
CA PHE A 29 -2.55 -3.83 13.18
C PHE A 29 -1.70 -5.01 13.65
N GLN A 30 -2.09 -5.62 14.78
CA GLN A 30 -1.40 -6.77 15.40
C GLN A 30 0.14 -6.58 15.52
N GLY A 31 0.59 -5.38 15.88
CA GLY A 31 2.01 -5.07 16.04
C GLY A 31 2.79 -4.95 14.73
N ARG A 32 2.11 -4.86 13.58
CA ARG A 32 2.71 -4.57 12.27
C ARG A 32 2.25 -3.21 11.75
N ASP A 33 3.11 -2.60 10.95
CA ASP A 33 2.93 -1.29 10.33
C ASP A 33 2.60 -1.51 8.85
N TYR A 34 1.32 -1.38 8.50
CA TYR A 34 0.83 -1.54 7.14
C TYR A 34 0.79 -0.18 6.44
N VAL A 35 1.49 -0.09 5.31
CA VAL A 35 1.44 1.08 4.43
C VAL A 35 0.74 0.69 3.14
N LEU A 36 -0.46 1.21 2.93
CA LEU A 36 -1.27 0.98 1.76
C LEU A 36 -0.91 2.03 0.70
N VAL A 37 -0.73 1.59 -0.54
CA VAL A 37 -0.46 2.45 -1.69
C VAL A 37 -1.46 2.18 -2.81
N VAL A 38 -2.03 3.24 -3.36
CA VAL A 38 -2.87 3.22 -4.55
C VAL A 38 -2.15 4.01 -5.63
N ALA A 39 -1.83 3.34 -6.75
CA ALA A 39 -1.21 3.97 -7.91
C ALA A 39 -2.27 4.56 -8.85
N PRO A 40 -2.06 5.76 -9.41
CA PRO A 40 -3.07 6.44 -10.23
C PRO A 40 -3.25 5.86 -11.65
N THR A 41 -2.55 4.78 -12.03
CA THR A 41 -2.48 4.32 -13.43
C THR A 41 -3.12 2.94 -13.64
N GLN A 42 -3.72 2.74 -14.83
CA GLN A 42 -4.31 1.46 -15.29
C GLN A 42 -3.29 0.30 -15.38
N HIS A 43 -1.99 0.57 -15.20
CA HIS A 43 -0.91 -0.43 -15.12
C HIS A 43 -0.24 -0.47 -13.75
N ALA A 44 -1.03 -0.26 -12.68
CA ALA A 44 -0.58 -0.24 -11.29
C ALA A 44 0.37 -1.42 -10.94
N SER A 45 0.07 -2.64 -11.41
CA SER A 45 0.86 -3.84 -11.11
C SER A 45 2.31 -3.76 -11.62
N SER A 46 2.53 -3.32 -12.85
CA SER A 46 3.87 -3.14 -13.41
C SER A 46 4.57 -1.94 -12.79
N PHE A 47 3.80 -0.90 -12.46
CA PHE A 47 4.34 0.32 -11.88
C PHE A 47 4.83 0.11 -10.45
N VAL A 48 3.97 -0.34 -9.54
CA VAL A 48 4.37 -0.58 -8.15
C VAL A 48 5.42 -1.67 -8.09
N GLY A 49 5.31 -2.74 -8.89
CA GLY A 49 6.32 -3.79 -8.87
C GLY A 49 7.72 -3.37 -9.30
N LYS A 50 7.83 -2.46 -10.27
CA LYS A 50 9.15 -1.89 -10.64
C LYS A 50 9.71 -0.94 -9.59
N ASN A 51 8.86 -0.40 -8.72
CA ASN A 51 9.21 0.64 -7.76
C ASN A 51 9.02 0.20 -6.30
N ALA A 52 8.79 -1.08 -6.04
CA ALA A 52 8.41 -1.56 -4.72
C ALA A 52 9.51 -1.28 -3.68
N GLU A 53 10.77 -1.53 -4.02
CA GLU A 53 11.93 -1.27 -3.17
C GLU A 53 12.12 0.23 -2.87
N PRO A 54 12.23 1.14 -3.87
CA PRO A 54 12.38 2.56 -3.58
C PRO A 54 11.17 3.15 -2.86
N PHE A 55 9.96 2.66 -3.13
CA PHE A 55 8.77 3.09 -2.38
C PHE A 55 8.79 2.60 -0.94
N ALA A 56 9.09 1.32 -0.70
CA ALA A 56 9.19 0.79 0.66
C ALA A 56 10.24 1.54 1.49
N PHE A 57 11.39 1.84 0.90
CA PHE A 57 12.43 2.62 1.58
C PHE A 57 11.94 4.02 1.99
N GLN A 58 11.43 4.79 1.03
CA GLN A 58 10.98 6.16 1.27
C GLN A 58 9.77 6.23 2.21
N LEU A 59 8.83 5.30 2.10
CA LEU A 59 7.65 5.26 2.96
C LEU A 59 8.00 4.86 4.39
N ARG A 60 8.89 3.88 4.56
CA ARG A 60 9.43 3.53 5.87
C ARG A 60 10.12 4.72 6.53
N GLU A 61 10.96 5.45 5.81
CA GLU A 61 11.61 6.66 6.33
C GLU A 61 10.61 7.77 6.66
N ARG A 62 9.66 8.02 5.75
CA ARG A 62 8.66 9.09 5.91
C ARG A 62 7.78 8.88 7.14
N PHE A 63 7.43 7.64 7.45
CA PHE A 63 6.60 7.30 8.61
C PHE A 63 7.40 6.86 9.85
N ASP A 64 8.75 6.95 9.80
CA ASP A 64 9.66 6.51 10.87
C ASP A 64 9.38 5.07 11.37
N LEU A 65 9.28 4.14 10.43
CA LEU A 65 8.88 2.75 10.70
C LEU A 65 10.07 1.80 10.83
N ASP A 66 9.88 0.77 11.66
CA ASP A 66 10.82 -0.36 11.76
C ASP A 66 10.64 -1.30 10.57
N ALA A 67 11.73 -1.56 9.85
CA ALA A 67 11.79 -2.48 8.71
C ALA A 67 11.22 -3.88 9.03
N ARG A 68 11.35 -4.36 10.28
CA ARG A 68 10.87 -5.69 10.71
C ARG A 68 9.35 -5.77 10.85
N ARG A 69 8.70 -4.63 11.05
CA ARG A 69 7.24 -4.53 11.23
C ARG A 69 6.54 -3.97 9.99
N PHE A 70 7.30 -3.40 9.07
CA PHE A 70 6.81 -2.77 7.86
C PHE A 70 6.24 -3.78 6.86
N GLU A 71 5.03 -3.52 6.41
CA GLU A 71 4.32 -4.28 5.38
C GLU A 71 3.79 -3.29 4.33
N LEU A 72 4.27 -3.40 3.09
CA LEU A 72 3.74 -2.60 1.98
C LEU A 72 2.58 -3.34 1.32
N ILE A 73 1.41 -2.68 1.26
CA ILE A 73 0.22 -3.22 0.60
C ILE A 73 -0.08 -2.38 -0.63
N GLU A 74 -0.09 -3.01 -1.79
CA GLU A 74 -0.60 -2.40 -3.00
C GLU A 74 -2.10 -2.69 -3.11
N VAL A 75 -2.88 -1.63 -3.26
CA VAL A 75 -4.32 -1.69 -3.49
C VAL A 75 -4.59 -1.40 -4.95
N ARG A 76 -5.31 -2.30 -5.61
CA ARG A 76 -5.71 -2.19 -7.02
C ARG A 76 -7.22 -2.23 -7.10
N GLU A 77 -7.82 -1.19 -7.69
CA GLU A 77 -9.22 -1.24 -8.08
C GLU A 77 -9.34 -1.92 -9.44
N SER A 78 -10.19 -2.95 -9.52
CA SER A 78 -10.59 -3.57 -10.78
C SER A 78 -12.11 -3.62 -10.88
N THR A 79 -12.63 -3.98 -12.06
CA THR A 79 -14.07 -4.18 -12.27
C THR A 79 -14.65 -5.29 -11.39
N ASP A 80 -13.80 -6.22 -10.95
CA ASP A 80 -14.20 -7.38 -10.12
C ASP A 80 -14.05 -7.07 -8.61
N GLY A 81 -13.66 -5.84 -8.26
CA GLY A 81 -13.53 -5.35 -6.89
C GLY A 81 -12.10 -4.95 -6.50
N THR A 82 -11.92 -4.70 -5.21
CA THR A 82 -10.64 -4.27 -4.65
C THR A 82 -9.69 -5.46 -4.43
N GLN A 83 -8.60 -5.49 -5.19
CA GLN A 83 -7.51 -6.47 -5.04
C GLN A 83 -6.38 -5.88 -4.20
N MET A 84 -5.80 -6.71 -3.33
CA MET A 84 -4.74 -6.29 -2.42
C MET A 84 -3.56 -7.24 -2.52
N TYR A 85 -2.38 -6.68 -2.72
CA TYR A 85 -1.14 -7.42 -2.83
C TYR A 85 -0.17 -6.97 -1.74
N ARG A 86 0.35 -7.93 -0.97
CA ARG A 86 1.42 -7.68 -0.02
C ARG A 86 2.76 -7.78 -0.73
N TRP A 87 3.58 -6.75 -0.58
CA TRP A 87 4.97 -6.76 -0.99
C TRP A 87 5.86 -7.19 0.17
N ARG A 88 6.66 -8.23 -0.06
CA ARG A 88 7.68 -8.73 0.84
C ARG A 88 9.05 -8.32 0.35
N PHE A 89 9.94 -8.06 1.31
CA PHE A 89 11.31 -7.64 1.06
C PHE A 89 12.27 -8.41 1.96
N GLU A 90 13.46 -8.66 1.45
CA GLU A 90 14.62 -9.00 2.27
C GLU A 90 15.25 -7.69 2.74
N TRP A 91 15.33 -7.48 4.06
CA TRP A 91 15.88 -6.25 4.61
C TRP A 91 17.35 -6.43 4.99
N VAL A 92 18.22 -5.58 4.45
CA VAL A 92 19.62 -5.44 4.85
C VAL A 92 19.78 -4.09 5.54
N GLY A 93 19.82 -4.11 6.87
CA GLY A 93 19.63 -2.89 7.66
C GLY A 93 18.26 -2.29 7.39
N ASN A 94 18.23 -1.05 6.89
CA ASN A 94 17.00 -0.32 6.56
C ASN A 94 16.70 -0.29 5.04
N SER A 95 17.43 -1.07 4.25
CA SER A 95 17.28 -1.12 2.80
C SER A 95 16.48 -2.36 2.38
N PRO A 96 15.37 -2.21 1.63
CA PRO A 96 14.60 -3.33 1.12
C PRO A 96 15.23 -3.87 -0.17
N LEU A 97 15.26 -5.19 -0.30
CA LEU A 97 15.77 -5.92 -1.46
C LEU A 97 14.81 -7.06 -1.84
N SER A 98 15.03 -7.64 -3.02
CA SER A 98 14.36 -8.87 -3.48
C SER A 98 12.84 -8.77 -3.41
N ALA A 99 12.27 -7.64 -3.86
CA ALA A 99 10.82 -7.40 -3.77
C ALA A 99 9.99 -8.51 -4.44
N ARG A 100 9.02 -9.05 -3.70
CA ARG A 100 8.05 -10.05 -4.19
C ARG A 100 6.64 -9.67 -3.77
N SER A 101 5.69 -9.79 -4.68
CA SER A 101 4.27 -9.59 -4.37
C SER A 101 3.54 -10.90 -4.19
N GLU A 102 2.61 -10.91 -3.25
CA GLU A 102 1.71 -12.00 -2.95
C GLU A 102 0.29 -11.45 -2.79
N GLU A 103 -0.70 -12.12 -3.35
CA GLU A 103 -2.09 -11.71 -3.13
C GLU A 103 -2.52 -11.97 -1.68
N ILE A 104 -3.20 -11.00 -1.07
CA ILE A 104 -3.77 -11.16 0.26
C ILE A 104 -5.10 -11.92 0.12
N THR A 105 -5.08 -13.20 0.50
CA THR A 105 -6.26 -14.09 0.49
C THR A 105 -6.86 -14.31 1.88
N SER A 106 -6.15 -13.93 2.95
CA SER A 106 -6.64 -14.08 4.33
C SER A 106 -7.89 -13.24 4.58
N PRO A 107 -9.06 -13.84 4.90
CA PRO A 107 -10.31 -13.11 5.07
C PRO A 107 -10.24 -12.03 6.15
N VAL A 108 -9.65 -12.35 7.30
CA VAL A 108 -9.53 -11.42 8.44
C VAL A 108 -8.74 -10.17 8.06
N LEU A 109 -7.57 -10.36 7.43
CA LEU A 109 -6.74 -9.23 7.04
C LEU A 109 -7.39 -8.42 5.92
N ARG A 110 -8.04 -9.08 4.96
CA ARG A 110 -8.78 -8.38 3.92
C ARG A 110 -9.88 -7.49 4.51
N THR A 111 -10.67 -7.99 5.45
CA THR A 111 -11.72 -7.19 6.10
C THR A 111 -11.14 -5.95 6.79
N VAL A 112 -10.07 -6.11 7.56
CA VAL A 112 -9.42 -4.98 8.25
C VAL A 112 -8.88 -3.93 7.27
N LEU A 113 -8.24 -4.37 6.19
CA LEU A 113 -7.69 -3.45 5.19
C LEU A 113 -8.79 -2.78 4.35
N LEU A 114 -9.86 -3.51 4.02
CA LEU A 114 -10.99 -2.99 3.25
C LEU A 114 -11.76 -1.92 4.02
N ASP A 115 -11.94 -2.06 5.33
CA ASP A 115 -12.58 -1.05 6.17
C ASP A 115 -11.89 0.33 6.10
N VAL A 116 -10.58 0.33 5.81
CA VAL A 116 -9.79 1.55 5.60
C VAL A 116 -9.90 2.07 4.16
N VAL A 117 -9.97 1.18 3.17
CA VAL A 117 -10.01 1.55 1.75
C VAL A 117 -11.40 2.02 1.31
N GLU A 118 -12.44 1.31 1.74
CA GLU A 118 -13.84 1.54 1.39
C GLU A 118 -14.57 1.94 2.68
N PRO A 119 -14.84 3.24 2.95
CA PRO A 119 -15.72 3.56 4.06
C PRO A 119 -17.07 2.94 3.77
N ALA A 120 -17.60 2.18 4.74
CA ALA A 120 -18.95 1.63 4.69
C ALA A 120 -19.90 2.69 4.11
N ALA A 121 -20.54 2.38 2.98
CA ALA A 121 -21.57 3.24 2.42
C ALA A 121 -22.51 3.64 3.55
N PRO A 122 -22.85 4.93 3.72
CA PRO A 122 -23.79 5.33 4.76
C PRO A 122 -25.04 4.49 4.54
N ALA A 123 -25.36 3.63 5.52
CA ALA A 123 -26.53 2.78 5.48
C ALA A 123 -27.69 3.68 5.07
N ALA A 124 -28.29 3.39 3.91
CA ALA A 124 -29.44 4.12 3.42
C ALA A 124 -30.49 4.06 4.52
N ILE A 125 -30.68 5.18 5.21
CA ILE A 125 -31.80 5.39 6.11
C ILE A 125 -33.05 5.29 5.26
N ALA A 126 -33.83 4.24 5.53
CA ALA A 126 -35.11 3.92 4.93
C ALA A 126 -36.18 4.96 5.26
#